data_AF-A0A923YFQ1-F1
#
_entry.id   AF-A0A923YFQ1-F1
#
_cell.length_a   1.000
_cell.length_b   1.000
_cell.length_c   1.000
_cell.angle_alpha   90.00
_cell.angle_beta   90.00
_cell.angle_gamma   90.00
#
_symmetry.space_group_name_H-M   'P 1'
#
loop_
_entity.id
_entity.type
_entity.pdbx_description
1 polymer ?
#
loop_
_entity_poly.entity_id
_entity_poly.type
_entity_poly.pdbx_seq_one_letter_code
_entity_poly.pdbx_strand_id
1 'polypeptide(L)'
;YLVSIQVYKDGFKPARFFIIGNTFIILGFMLRFTKDLGIVDISGNISIVAIYSRDGAIILEICILFIALGDRFRFLKAQKEEAQARIIMQLEENETLSQKVNRELEQKVTERTKELSEKSVELEQLNVKLESQALEINKWNQILDLDNHKLKQKIKQVNEARIKSDDVSYEEFLQIFPDDLACQRYIEEIKWTEGFQCKKCANKKFFAGARIFSRRCTRCGYSESVTAFTFLHKCKFSLVKAFYIMMKVNKYSDDVNCAELSRELEMRKSTVWEFKNKVLECKEGKKMDLDYLLLHNLK
;
A
#
# COMPACT_ATOMS: atom_id res chain seq x y z
N TYR A 1 -17.53 24.51 75.39
CA TYR A 1 -17.85 23.13 75.83
C TYR A 1 -18.57 22.30 74.75
N LEU A 2 -19.79 22.66 74.30
CA LEU A 2 -20.55 21.88 73.32
C LEU A 2 -19.84 21.69 71.97
N VAL A 3 -19.19 22.74 71.45
CA VAL A 3 -18.37 22.65 70.21
C VAL A 3 -17.21 21.67 70.37
N SER A 4 -16.56 21.65 71.53
CA SER A 4 -15.45 20.73 71.81
C SER A 4 -15.91 19.27 71.85
N ILE A 5 -17.13 19.01 72.33
CA ILE A 5 -17.76 17.67 72.32
C ILE A 5 -18.09 17.25 70.88
N GLN A 6 -18.65 18.16 70.08
CA GLN A 6 -18.97 17.86 68.68
C GLN A 6 -17.70 17.49 67.89
N VAL A 7 -16.66 18.32 67.96
CA VAL A 7 -15.38 18.10 67.27
C VAL A 7 -14.68 16.81 67.75
N TYR A 8 -14.87 16.43 69.01
CA TYR A 8 -14.38 15.15 69.51
C TYR A 8 -15.13 13.96 68.90
N LYS A 9 -16.46 14.05 68.76
CA LYS A 9 -17.29 13.04 68.08
C LYS A 9 -16.96 12.93 66.59
N ASP A 10 -16.56 14.03 65.96
CA ASP A 10 -16.13 14.08 64.56
C ASP A 10 -14.72 13.48 64.33
N GLY A 11 -14.10 12.89 65.35
CA GLY A 11 -12.87 12.09 65.24
C GLY A 11 -11.57 12.84 65.56
N PHE A 12 -11.64 14.13 65.91
CA PHE A 12 -10.44 14.91 66.29
C PHE A 12 -10.02 14.60 67.72
N LYS A 13 -9.20 13.54 67.88
CA LYS A 13 -8.71 13.04 69.18
C LYS A 13 -8.13 14.12 70.13
N PRO A 14 -7.44 15.18 69.68
CA PRO A 14 -6.94 16.23 70.57
C PRO A 14 -8.02 17.07 71.27
N ALA A 15 -9.28 17.07 70.79
CA ALA A 15 -10.38 17.80 71.41
C ALA A 15 -10.69 17.34 72.86
N ARG A 16 -10.29 16.13 73.24
CA ARG A 16 -10.47 15.59 74.60
C ARG A 16 -9.86 16.48 75.69
N PHE A 17 -8.70 17.09 75.42
CA PHE A 17 -8.01 17.92 76.40
C PHE A 17 -8.75 19.24 76.65
N PHE A 18 -9.41 19.78 75.63
CA PHE A 18 -10.26 20.96 75.75
C PHE A 18 -11.52 20.67 76.59
N ILE A 19 -12.13 19.50 76.45
CA ILE A 19 -13.29 19.08 77.25
C ILE A 19 -12.89 18.98 78.74
N ILE A 20 -11.75 18.37 79.03
CA ILE A 20 -11.25 18.21 80.41
C ILE A 20 -10.96 19.58 81.04
N GLY A 21 -10.21 20.46 80.38
CA GLY A 21 -9.87 21.79 80.92
C GLY A 21 -11.11 22.65 81.23
N ASN A 22 -12.08 22.68 80.31
CA ASN A 22 -13.32 23.43 80.51
C ASN A 22 -14.17 22.85 81.66
N THR A 23 -14.08 21.53 81.92
CA THR A 23 -14.80 20.88 83.03
C THR A 23 -14.23 21.33 84.39
N PHE A 24 -12.90 21.44 84.50
CA PHE A 24 -12.24 21.96 85.71
C PHE A 24 -12.60 23.42 85.99
N ILE A 25 -12.71 24.25 84.95
CA ILE A 25 -13.16 25.64 85.11
C ILE A 25 -14.60 25.70 85.61
N ILE A 26 -15.52 24.99 84.96
CA ILE A 26 -16.93 24.99 85.37
C ILE A 26 -17.05 24.52 86.82
N LEU A 27 -16.30 23.50 87.22
CA LEU A 27 -16.28 22.99 88.60
C LEU A 27 -15.74 24.04 89.59
N GLY A 28 -14.62 24.70 89.29
CA GLY A 28 -14.04 25.74 90.14
C GLY A 28 -14.94 26.97 90.29
N PHE A 29 -15.63 27.38 89.21
CA PHE A 29 -16.64 28.44 89.25
C PHE A 29 -17.87 28.04 90.07
N MET A 30 -18.37 26.80 89.92
CA MET A 30 -19.51 26.30 90.71
C MET A 30 -19.20 26.25 92.21
N LEU A 31 -18.01 25.79 92.59
CA LEU A 31 -17.57 25.80 93.99
C LEU A 31 -17.50 27.23 94.56
N ARG A 32 -16.97 28.18 93.80
CA ARG A 32 -16.96 29.60 94.21
C ARG A 32 -18.38 30.18 94.34
N PHE A 33 -19.25 29.87 93.38
CA PHE A 33 -20.64 30.35 93.34
C PHE A 33 -21.48 29.84 94.52
N THR A 34 -21.31 28.57 94.91
CA THR A 34 -22.00 28.01 96.09
C THR A 34 -21.58 28.68 97.41
N LYS A 35 -20.32 29.11 97.51
CA LYS A 35 -19.83 29.92 98.64
C LYS A 35 -20.43 31.33 98.62
N ASP A 36 -20.48 31.98 97.48
CA ASP A 36 -20.99 33.36 97.36
C ASP A 36 -22.50 33.46 97.63
N LEU A 37 -23.27 32.40 97.35
CA LEU A 37 -24.70 32.31 97.67
C LEU A 37 -25.00 32.00 99.15
N GLY A 38 -23.99 31.70 99.98
CA GLY A 38 -24.19 31.38 101.40
C GLY A 38 -25.00 30.10 101.66
N ILE A 39 -25.15 29.22 100.65
CA ILE A 39 -25.96 27.99 100.74
C ILE A 39 -25.29 26.94 101.65
N VAL A 40 -23.96 26.98 101.77
CA VAL A 40 -23.17 26.08 102.62
C VAL A 40 -22.34 26.93 103.57
N ASP A 41 -22.50 26.70 104.88
CA ASP A 41 -21.68 27.32 105.92
C ASP A 41 -20.30 26.64 105.93
N ILE A 42 -19.46 27.00 104.95
CA ILE A 42 -18.13 26.42 104.76
C ILE A 42 -17.20 27.01 105.82
N SER A 43 -17.33 26.55 107.07
CA SER A 43 -16.46 26.93 108.18
C SER A 43 -15.18 26.07 108.19
N GLY A 44 -14.01 26.72 108.23
CA GLY A 44 -12.70 26.06 108.31
C GLY A 44 -11.89 26.02 107.00
N ASN A 45 -10.92 25.11 106.89
CA ASN A 45 -9.94 25.02 105.80
C ASN A 45 -10.56 24.91 104.38
N ILE A 46 -11.80 24.42 104.27
CA ILE A 46 -12.53 24.27 103.01
C ILE A 46 -12.88 25.64 102.40
N SER A 47 -13.01 26.69 103.22
CA SER A 47 -13.33 28.05 102.77
C SER A 47 -12.18 28.70 102.01
N ILE A 48 -10.94 28.34 102.36
CA ILE A 48 -9.71 28.78 101.67
C ILE A 48 -9.62 28.09 100.31
N VAL A 49 -9.89 26.78 100.26
CA VAL A 49 -9.93 26.00 99.01
C VAL A 49 -10.95 26.58 98.04
N ALA A 50 -12.15 26.94 98.50
CA ALA A 50 -13.19 27.52 97.65
C ALA A 50 -12.82 28.90 97.07
N ILE A 51 -11.98 29.69 97.77
CA ILE A 51 -11.50 30.99 97.26
C ILE A 51 -10.48 30.80 96.15
N TYR A 52 -9.48 29.92 96.36
CA TYR A 52 -8.41 29.68 95.39
C TYR A 52 -8.77 28.68 94.29
N SER A 53 -9.88 27.94 94.42
CA SER A 53 -10.30 26.91 93.45
C SER A 53 -10.46 27.45 92.03
N ARG A 54 -10.99 28.67 91.86
CA ARG A 54 -11.16 29.30 90.55
C ARG A 54 -9.82 29.61 89.89
N ASP A 55 -8.91 30.25 90.61
CA ASP A 55 -7.61 30.66 90.07
C ASP A 55 -6.73 29.44 89.80
N GLY A 56 -6.78 28.42 90.68
CA GLY A 56 -6.13 27.14 90.47
C GLY A 56 -6.65 26.38 89.25
N ALA A 57 -7.97 26.42 88.98
CA ALA A 57 -8.56 25.80 87.80
C ALA A 57 -8.11 26.46 86.49
N ILE A 58 -7.94 27.79 86.48
CA ILE A 58 -7.42 28.53 85.31
C ILE A 58 -5.96 28.17 85.04
N ILE A 59 -5.11 28.13 86.07
CA ILE A 59 -3.71 27.73 85.91
C ILE A 59 -3.61 26.29 85.39
N LEU A 60 -4.41 25.39 85.95
CA LEU A 60 -4.46 24.00 85.50
C LEU A 60 -4.93 23.88 84.04
N GLU A 61 -5.92 24.66 83.62
CA GLU A 61 -6.37 24.69 82.22
C GLU A 61 -5.23 25.12 81.29
N ILE A 62 -4.52 26.20 81.63
CA ILE A 62 -3.38 26.69 80.86
C ILE A 62 -2.33 25.59 80.71
N CYS A 63 -1.97 24.89 81.80
CA CYS A 63 -1.05 23.75 81.74
C CYS A 63 -1.53 22.63 80.82
N ILE A 64 -2.82 22.27 80.88
CA ILE A 64 -3.41 21.24 80.01
C ILE A 64 -3.38 21.67 78.53
N LEU A 65 -3.66 22.94 78.24
CA LEU A 65 -3.62 23.50 76.87
C LEU A 65 -2.20 23.50 76.31
N PHE A 66 -1.19 23.81 77.11
CA PHE A 66 0.21 23.72 76.69
C PHE A 66 0.62 22.28 76.33
N ILE A 67 0.20 21.29 77.12
CA ILE A 67 0.44 19.87 76.81
C ILE A 67 -0.25 19.48 75.50
N ALA A 68 -1.51 19.89 75.32
CA ALA A 68 -2.27 19.63 74.10
C ALA A 68 -1.65 20.28 72.86
N LEU A 69 -1.11 21.49 73.00
CA LEU A 69 -0.39 22.19 71.92
C LEU A 69 0.90 21.44 71.55
N GLY A 70 1.64 20.95 72.55
CA GLY A 70 2.84 20.14 72.35
C GLY A 70 2.56 18.85 71.58
N ASP A 71 1.50 18.13 71.94
CA ASP A 71 1.04 16.93 71.22
C ASP A 71 0.64 17.24 69.78
N ARG A 72 -0.13 18.31 69.56
CA ARG A 72 -0.51 18.76 68.21
C ARG A 72 0.71 19.12 67.37
N PHE A 73 1.69 19.81 67.96
CA PHE A 73 2.93 20.15 67.27
C PHE A 73 3.72 18.90 66.85
N ARG A 74 3.88 17.93 67.77
CA ARG A 74 4.54 16.65 67.47
C ARG A 74 3.84 15.89 66.33
N PHE A 75 2.52 15.84 66.37
CA PHE A 75 1.72 15.18 65.33
C PHE A 75 1.85 15.88 63.96
N LEU A 76 1.71 17.20 63.91
CA LEU A 76 1.86 17.98 62.67
C LEU A 76 3.28 17.85 62.10
N LYS A 77 4.29 17.84 62.96
CA LYS A 77 5.69 17.64 62.55
C LYS A 77 5.89 16.24 61.95
N ALA A 78 5.39 15.19 62.60
CA ALA A 78 5.48 13.82 62.10
C ALA A 78 4.77 13.66 60.74
N GLN A 79 3.57 14.22 60.57
CA GLN A 79 2.87 14.19 59.28
C GLN A 79 3.65 14.91 58.17
N LYS A 80 4.29 16.04 58.50
CA LYS A 80 5.11 16.79 57.53
C LYS A 80 6.35 15.99 57.13
N GLU A 81 7.04 15.37 58.09
CA GLU A 81 8.21 14.53 57.83
C GLU A 81 7.84 13.31 56.98
N GLU A 82 6.71 12.65 57.26
CA GLU A 82 6.22 11.53 56.46
C GLU A 82 5.86 11.94 55.02
N ALA A 83 5.20 13.10 54.85
CA ALA A 83 4.91 13.64 53.53
C ALA A 83 6.18 14.01 52.75
N GLN A 84 7.17 14.61 53.42
CA GLN A 84 8.47 14.91 52.81
C GLN A 84 9.23 13.64 52.42
N ALA A 85 9.22 12.61 53.27
CA ALA A 85 9.84 11.33 52.96
C ALA A 85 9.22 10.67 51.72
N ARG A 86 7.88 10.68 51.60
CA ARG A 86 7.19 10.18 50.38
C ARG A 86 7.61 10.94 49.13
N ILE A 87 7.71 12.27 49.19
CA ILE A 87 8.12 13.09 48.05
C ILE A 87 9.56 12.76 47.65
N ILE A 88 10.47 12.63 48.61
CA ILE A 88 11.87 12.27 48.34
C ILE A 88 11.95 10.89 47.66
N MET A 89 11.22 9.89 48.17
CA MET A 89 11.17 8.56 47.56
C MET A 89 10.64 8.61 46.12
N GLN A 90 9.61 9.41 45.84
CA GLN A 90 9.07 9.58 44.49
C GLN A 90 10.06 10.26 43.54
N LEU A 91 10.80 11.26 44.02
CA LEU A 91 11.83 11.93 43.23
C LEU A 91 12.98 10.98 42.88
N GLU A 92 13.43 10.18 43.84
CA GLU A 92 14.46 9.17 43.63
C GLU A 92 13.99 8.09 42.63
N GLU A 93 12.76 7.58 42.79
CA GLU A 93 12.17 6.64 41.83
C GLU A 93 12.11 7.24 40.42
N ASN A 94 11.62 8.48 40.29
CA ASN A 94 11.54 9.18 39.01
C ASN A 94 12.92 9.41 38.38
N GLU A 95 13.92 9.78 39.18
CA GLU A 95 15.30 9.92 38.70
C GLU A 95 15.83 8.59 38.16
N THR A 96 15.65 7.48 38.89
CA THR A 96 16.10 6.16 38.42
C THR A 96 15.37 5.71 37.15
N LEU A 97 14.07 5.97 37.04
CA LEU A 97 13.29 5.68 35.84
C LEU A 97 13.76 6.52 34.65
N SER A 98 13.98 7.82 34.86
CA SER A 98 14.48 8.71 33.82
C SER A 98 15.87 8.28 33.34
N GLN A 99 16.76 7.88 34.24
CA GLN A 99 18.09 7.36 33.87
C GLN A 99 17.99 6.05 33.08
N LYS A 100 17.12 5.12 33.50
CA LYS A 100 16.88 3.86 32.76
C LYS A 100 16.38 4.12 31.34
N VAL A 101 15.36 4.97 31.21
CA VAL A 101 14.78 5.34 29.90
C VAL A 101 15.83 6.00 29.02
N ASN A 102 16.61 6.95 29.55
CA ASN A 102 17.67 7.60 28.79
C ASN A 102 18.73 6.60 28.30
N ARG A 103 19.17 5.68 29.17
CA ARG A 103 20.14 4.64 28.79
C ARG A 103 19.61 3.70 27.71
N GLU A 104 18.35 3.27 27.81
CA GLU A 104 17.73 2.43 26.78
C GLU A 104 17.58 3.17 25.44
N LEU A 105 17.23 4.47 25.48
CA LEU A 105 17.14 5.30 24.29
C LEU A 105 18.50 5.47 23.62
N GLU A 106 19.55 5.79 24.38
CA GLU A 106 20.92 5.90 23.87
C GLU A 106 21.37 4.59 23.21
N GLN A 107 21.11 3.44 23.85
CA GLN A 107 21.39 2.13 23.28
C GLN A 107 20.68 1.93 21.94
N LYS A 108 19.36 2.18 21.88
CA LYS A 108 18.59 2.07 20.63
C LYS A 108 19.08 3.02 19.54
N VAL A 109 19.45 4.25 19.89
CA VAL A 109 19.99 5.23 18.93
C VAL A 109 21.32 4.73 18.38
N THR A 110 22.23 4.23 19.22
CA THR A 110 23.52 3.70 18.74
C THR A 110 23.34 2.47 17.85
N GLU A 111 22.46 1.53 18.23
CA GLU A 111 22.15 0.35 17.44
C GLU A 111 21.57 0.73 16.07
N ARG A 112 20.58 1.62 16.05
CA ARG A 112 19.95 2.08 14.80
C ARG A 112 20.90 2.89 13.92
N THR A 113 21.75 3.73 14.52
CA THR A 113 22.76 4.50 13.78
C THR A 113 23.78 3.55 13.14
N LYS A 114 24.18 2.49 13.85
CA LYS A 114 25.05 1.45 13.31
C LYS A 114 24.39 0.70 12.15
N GLU A 115 23.16 0.20 12.34
CA GLU A 115 22.39 -0.49 11.30
C GLU A 115 22.22 0.39 10.05
N LEU A 116 21.90 1.67 10.24
CA LEU A 116 21.73 2.63 9.15
C LEU A 116 23.04 2.85 8.40
N SER A 117 24.17 2.96 9.13
CA SER A 117 25.48 3.12 8.52
C SER A 117 25.90 1.89 7.69
N GLU A 118 25.62 0.68 8.19
CA GLU A 118 25.91 -0.58 7.48
C GLU A 118 25.07 -0.69 6.20
N LYS A 119 23.77 -0.43 6.28
CA LYS A 119 22.89 -0.40 5.10
C LYS A 119 23.26 0.69 4.11
N SER A 120 23.71 1.85 4.58
CA SER A 120 24.17 2.92 3.69
C SER A 120 25.40 2.47 2.88
N VAL A 121 26.34 1.76 3.51
CA VAL A 121 27.53 1.21 2.82
C VAL A 121 27.13 0.11 1.84
N GLU A 122 26.21 -0.79 2.22
CA GLU A 122 25.70 -1.84 1.34
C GLU A 122 24.99 -1.26 0.10
N LEU A 123 24.14 -0.24 0.28
CA LEU A 123 23.47 0.44 -0.82
C LEU A 123 24.45 1.11 -1.78
N GLU A 124 25.51 1.73 -1.25
CA GLU A 124 26.56 2.35 -2.07
C GLU A 124 27.29 1.30 -2.92
N GLN A 125 27.66 0.17 -2.32
CA GLN A 125 28.30 -0.95 -3.04
C GLN A 125 27.38 -1.51 -4.13
N LEU A 126 26.09 -1.65 -3.83
CA LEU A 126 25.11 -2.12 -4.80
C LEU A 126 24.93 -1.12 -5.95
N ASN A 127 24.94 0.19 -5.66
CA ASN A 127 24.85 1.22 -6.67
C ASN A 127 26.05 1.16 -7.64
N VAL A 128 27.26 1.07 -7.11
CA VAL A 128 28.48 0.90 -7.92
C VAL A 128 28.40 -0.35 -8.81
N LYS A 129 27.86 -1.47 -8.29
CA LYS A 129 27.67 -2.70 -9.06
C LYS A 129 26.62 -2.55 -10.16
N LEU A 130 25.52 -1.83 -9.90
CA LEU A 130 24.50 -1.55 -10.91
C LEU A 130 25.06 -0.67 -12.02
N GLU A 131 25.86 0.34 -11.68
CA GLU A 131 26.53 1.20 -12.65
C GLU A 131 27.51 0.41 -13.54
N SER A 132 28.30 -0.51 -12.97
CA SER A 132 29.20 -1.34 -13.76
C SER A 132 28.44 -2.29 -14.70
N GLN A 133 27.34 -2.88 -14.24
CA GLN A 133 26.47 -3.71 -15.07
C GLN A 133 25.80 -2.91 -16.19
N ALA A 134 25.34 -1.69 -15.92
CA ALA A 134 24.76 -0.81 -16.92
C ALA A 134 25.79 -0.44 -18.01
N LEU A 135 27.05 -0.22 -17.63
CA LEU A 135 28.14 0.01 -18.58
C LEU A 135 28.39 -1.21 -19.46
N GLU A 136 28.42 -2.41 -18.88
CA GLU A 136 28.56 -3.66 -19.63
C GLU A 136 27.41 -3.87 -20.61
N ILE A 137 26.16 -3.67 -20.18
CA ILE A 137 24.97 -3.77 -21.05
C ILE A 137 25.09 -2.80 -22.24
N ASN A 138 25.49 -1.55 -21.99
CA ASN A 138 25.67 -0.57 -23.06
C ASN A 138 26.75 -1.00 -24.05
N LYS A 139 27.87 -1.55 -23.56
CA LYS A 139 28.92 -2.10 -24.42
C LYS A 139 28.41 -3.28 -25.28
N TRP A 140 27.65 -4.19 -24.68
CA TRP A 140 27.03 -5.30 -25.40
C TRP A 140 26.02 -4.83 -26.44
N ASN A 141 25.20 -3.83 -26.13
CA ASN A 141 24.24 -3.25 -27.07
C ASN A 141 24.95 -2.67 -28.31
N GLN A 142 26.06 -1.97 -28.14
CA GLN A 142 26.85 -1.45 -29.26
C GLN A 142 27.40 -2.57 -30.15
N ILE A 143 27.89 -3.67 -29.55
CA ILE A 143 28.38 -4.84 -30.28
C ILE A 143 27.23 -5.50 -31.04
N LEU A 144 26.08 -5.66 -30.39
CA LEU A 144 24.89 -6.26 -30.96
C LEU A 144 24.37 -5.45 -32.17
N ASP A 145 24.43 -4.12 -32.12
CA ASP A 145 24.07 -3.26 -33.25
C ASP A 145 25.01 -3.44 -34.45
N LEU A 146 26.32 -3.53 -34.20
CA LEU A 146 27.30 -3.81 -35.26
C LEU A 146 27.05 -5.17 -35.90
N ASP A 147 26.79 -6.20 -35.11
CA ASP A 147 26.52 -7.54 -35.61
C ASP A 147 25.18 -7.62 -36.33
N ASN A 148 24.14 -6.93 -35.83
CA ASN A 148 22.87 -6.75 -36.54
C ASN A 148 23.09 -6.11 -37.92
N HIS A 149 23.95 -5.09 -38.01
CA HIS A 149 24.27 -4.46 -39.29
C HIS A 149 25.00 -5.43 -40.24
N LYS A 150 26.01 -6.17 -39.74
CA LYS A 150 26.72 -7.19 -40.52
C LYS A 150 25.79 -8.30 -41.00
N LEU A 151 24.89 -8.77 -40.13
CA LEU A 151 23.91 -9.79 -40.47
C LEU A 151 22.95 -9.30 -41.54
N LYS A 152 22.43 -8.06 -41.42
CA LYS A 152 21.61 -7.44 -42.46
C LYS A 152 22.35 -7.35 -43.80
N GLN A 153 23.64 -7.00 -43.78
CA GLN A 153 24.47 -7.01 -45.00
C GLN A 153 24.62 -8.41 -45.59
N LYS A 154 24.92 -9.43 -44.76
CA LYS A 154 25.00 -10.83 -45.20
C LYS A 154 23.68 -11.33 -45.77
N ILE A 155 22.56 -11.03 -45.10
CA ILE A 155 21.20 -11.34 -45.59
C ILE A 155 20.97 -10.66 -46.94
N LYS A 156 21.35 -9.39 -47.09
CA LYS A 156 21.23 -8.68 -48.37
C LYS A 156 22.06 -9.35 -49.47
N GLN A 157 23.29 -9.75 -49.19
CA GLN A 157 24.15 -10.46 -50.14
C GLN A 157 23.58 -11.83 -50.53
N VAL A 158 23.10 -12.60 -49.55
CA VAL A 158 22.45 -13.90 -49.80
C VAL A 158 21.15 -13.70 -50.57
N ASN A 159 20.35 -12.68 -50.26
CA ASN A 159 19.12 -12.37 -50.97
C ASN A 159 19.39 -11.89 -52.40
N GLU A 160 20.41 -11.05 -52.64
CA GLU A 160 20.82 -10.63 -53.98
C GLU A 160 21.34 -11.82 -54.82
N ALA A 161 22.03 -12.76 -54.19
CA ALA A 161 22.41 -14.02 -54.81
C ALA A 161 21.19 -14.92 -55.10
N ARG A 162 20.20 -14.99 -54.19
CA ARG A 162 18.95 -15.75 -54.36
C ARG A 162 18.00 -15.12 -55.39
N ILE A 163 17.95 -13.79 -55.55
CA ILE A 163 17.13 -13.11 -56.58
C ILE A 163 17.56 -13.51 -58.00
N LYS A 164 18.80 -13.99 -58.19
CA LYS A 164 19.29 -14.52 -59.46
C LYS A 164 18.95 -15.99 -59.69
N SER A 165 18.43 -16.71 -58.70
CA SER A 165 18.09 -18.13 -58.79
C SER A 165 16.89 -18.48 -57.89
N ASP A 166 15.77 -18.72 -58.56
CA ASP A 166 14.73 -19.69 -58.19
C ASP A 166 13.40 -19.29 -57.51
N ASP A 167 12.46 -20.20 -57.79
CA ASP A 167 11.08 -20.32 -57.36
C ASP A 167 10.95 -20.58 -55.84
N VAL A 168 10.01 -19.92 -55.15
CA VAL A 168 9.83 -20.06 -53.70
C VAL A 168 9.06 -21.35 -53.42
N SER A 169 9.67 -22.29 -52.69
CA SER A 169 9.00 -23.54 -52.31
C SER A 169 7.94 -23.30 -51.22
N TYR A 170 6.99 -24.22 -51.08
CA TYR A 170 5.97 -24.12 -50.03
C TYR A 170 6.58 -24.12 -48.62
N GLU A 171 7.68 -24.82 -48.39
CA GLU A 171 8.37 -24.86 -47.09
C GLU A 171 8.99 -23.52 -46.72
N GLU A 172 9.56 -22.81 -47.69
CA GLU A 172 10.08 -21.45 -47.50
C GLU A 172 8.94 -20.45 -47.26
N PHE A 173 7.81 -20.64 -47.94
CA PHE A 173 6.62 -19.83 -47.74
C PHE A 173 6.06 -19.96 -46.31
N LEU A 174 6.11 -21.16 -45.73
CA LEU A 174 5.69 -21.41 -44.34
C LEU A 174 6.55 -20.66 -43.30
N GLN A 175 7.79 -20.29 -43.62
CA GLN A 175 8.60 -19.46 -42.71
C GLN A 175 8.09 -18.01 -42.63
N ILE A 176 7.40 -17.53 -43.67
CA ILE A 176 6.82 -16.19 -43.73
C ILE A 176 5.38 -16.21 -43.19
N PHE A 177 4.59 -17.22 -43.58
CA PHE A 177 3.21 -17.43 -43.13
C PHE A 177 3.07 -18.82 -42.49
N PRO A 178 3.41 -18.95 -41.19
CA PRO A 178 3.43 -20.26 -40.52
C PRO A 178 2.03 -20.84 -40.27
N ASP A 179 1.02 -19.99 -40.11
CA ASP A 179 -0.34 -20.42 -39.81
C ASP A 179 -1.42 -19.50 -40.43
N ASP A 180 -2.67 -19.98 -40.39
CA ASP A 180 -3.83 -19.23 -40.86
C ASP A 180 -4.04 -17.92 -40.08
N LEU A 181 -3.52 -17.84 -38.84
CA LEU A 181 -3.62 -16.65 -38.00
C LEU A 181 -2.72 -15.52 -38.52
N ALA A 182 -1.49 -15.84 -38.94
CA ALA A 182 -0.58 -14.93 -39.61
C ALA A 182 -1.18 -14.39 -40.91
N CYS A 183 -1.83 -15.26 -41.70
CA CYS A 183 -2.58 -14.82 -42.88
C CYS A 183 -3.73 -13.88 -42.51
N GLN A 184 -4.51 -14.18 -41.47
CA GLN A 184 -5.60 -13.30 -41.04
C GLN A 184 -5.10 -11.94 -40.55
N ARG A 185 -3.98 -11.89 -39.82
CA ARG A 185 -3.35 -10.63 -39.39
C ARG A 185 -2.95 -9.78 -40.60
N TYR A 186 -2.35 -10.40 -41.62
CA TYR A 186 -1.98 -9.71 -42.85
C TYR A 186 -3.19 -9.12 -43.60
N ILE A 187 -4.29 -9.88 -43.72
CA ILE A 187 -5.52 -9.35 -44.34
C ILE A 187 -6.11 -8.23 -43.49
N GLU A 188 -6.05 -8.31 -42.15
CA GLU A 188 -6.55 -7.29 -41.23
C GLU A 188 -5.85 -5.94 -41.44
N GLU A 189 -4.52 -5.98 -41.52
CA GLU A 189 -3.66 -4.81 -41.75
C GLU A 189 -4.01 -4.13 -43.07
N ILE A 190 -4.12 -4.89 -44.17
CA ILE A 190 -4.45 -4.35 -45.50
C ILE A 190 -5.90 -3.88 -45.57
N LYS A 191 -6.84 -4.67 -45.04
CA LYS A 191 -8.27 -4.40 -45.16
C LYS A 191 -8.71 -3.12 -44.50
N TRP A 192 -8.06 -2.78 -43.39
CA TRP A 192 -8.42 -1.61 -42.62
C TRP A 192 -7.26 -0.65 -42.40
N THR A 193 -6.30 -0.61 -43.34
CA THR A 193 -5.21 0.38 -43.34
C THR A 193 -5.76 1.80 -43.28
N GLU A 194 -6.83 2.08 -44.05
CA GLU A 194 -7.51 3.40 -44.07
C GLU A 194 -8.59 3.56 -42.98
N GLY A 195 -8.69 2.60 -42.07
CA GLY A 195 -9.66 2.58 -40.97
C GLY A 195 -10.89 1.70 -41.22
N PHE A 196 -11.64 1.43 -40.15
CA PHE A 196 -12.89 0.67 -40.23
C PHE A 196 -14.04 1.53 -40.74
N GLN A 197 -14.80 1.02 -41.70
CA GLN A 197 -16.10 1.57 -42.06
C GLN A 197 -17.11 0.44 -42.23
N CYS A 198 -18.15 0.43 -41.40
CA CYS A 198 -19.16 -0.62 -41.43
C CYS A 198 -19.94 -0.62 -42.75
N LYS A 199 -19.90 -1.74 -43.48
CA LYS A 199 -20.62 -1.90 -44.76
C LYS A 199 -22.15 -1.81 -44.66
N LYS A 200 -22.75 -1.98 -43.47
CA LYS A 200 -24.21 -1.87 -43.27
C LYS A 200 -24.71 -0.47 -42.93
N CYS A 201 -23.94 0.34 -42.21
CA CYS A 201 -24.42 1.61 -41.65
C CYS A 201 -23.41 2.77 -41.71
N ALA A 202 -22.27 2.56 -42.39
CA ALA A 202 -21.17 3.51 -42.59
C ALA A 202 -20.50 4.06 -41.31
N ASN A 203 -20.83 3.55 -40.12
CA ASN A 203 -20.19 3.94 -38.87
C ASN A 203 -18.72 3.48 -38.83
N LYS A 204 -17.86 4.34 -38.26
CA LYS A 204 -16.41 4.11 -38.15
C LYS A 204 -15.96 3.51 -36.82
N LYS A 205 -16.81 3.57 -35.79
CA LYS A 205 -16.50 3.03 -34.44
C LYS A 205 -16.82 1.53 -34.35
N PHE A 206 -15.89 0.75 -33.80
CA PHE A 206 -16.04 -0.69 -33.62
C PHE A 206 -15.50 -1.20 -32.27
N PHE A 207 -15.90 -2.43 -31.93
CA PHE A 207 -15.31 -3.26 -30.88
C PHE A 207 -14.74 -4.54 -31.51
N ALA A 208 -13.87 -5.26 -30.79
CA ALA A 208 -13.46 -6.60 -31.21
C ALA A 208 -14.70 -7.51 -31.34
N GLY A 209 -14.81 -8.22 -32.46
CA GLY A 209 -15.87 -9.19 -32.69
C GLY A 209 -15.54 -10.57 -32.09
N ALA A 210 -16.47 -11.51 -32.21
CA ALA A 210 -16.33 -12.85 -31.63
C ALA A 210 -15.26 -13.72 -32.32
N ARG A 211 -14.96 -13.46 -33.60
CA ARG A 211 -13.86 -14.13 -34.31
C ARG A 211 -12.58 -13.31 -34.18
N ILE A 212 -11.44 -13.98 -34.12
CA ILE A 212 -10.13 -13.32 -34.04
C ILE A 212 -9.99 -12.36 -35.23
N PHE A 213 -9.49 -11.15 -34.96
CA PHE A 213 -9.35 -10.04 -35.92
C PHE A 213 -10.66 -9.51 -36.54
N SER A 214 -11.84 -9.99 -36.13
CA SER A 214 -13.11 -9.43 -36.61
C SER A 214 -13.47 -8.10 -35.93
N ARG A 215 -14.17 -7.23 -36.64
CA ARG A 215 -14.61 -5.91 -36.13
C ARG A 215 -16.13 -5.84 -36.04
N ARG A 216 -16.65 -5.56 -34.85
CA ARG A 216 -18.08 -5.41 -34.57
C ARG A 216 -18.48 -3.94 -34.50
N CYS A 217 -19.39 -3.52 -35.36
CA CYS A 217 -19.89 -2.15 -35.40
C CYS A 217 -20.63 -1.78 -34.12
N THR A 218 -20.28 -0.64 -33.53
CA THR A 218 -20.92 -0.11 -32.31
C THR A 218 -22.37 0.37 -32.51
N ARG A 219 -22.76 0.70 -33.76
CA ARG A 219 -24.08 1.28 -34.07
C ARG A 219 -25.14 0.23 -34.41
N CYS A 220 -24.83 -0.69 -35.33
CA CYS A 220 -25.79 -1.70 -35.80
C CYS A 220 -25.49 -3.12 -35.31
N GLY A 221 -24.43 -3.30 -34.53
CA GLY A 221 -24.03 -4.61 -34.00
C GLY A 221 -23.46 -5.60 -35.03
N TYR A 222 -23.39 -5.22 -36.32
CA TYR A 222 -22.84 -6.06 -37.40
C TYR A 222 -21.37 -6.40 -37.14
N SER A 223 -21.05 -7.70 -37.14
CA SER A 223 -19.68 -8.21 -37.00
C SER A 223 -19.13 -8.62 -38.35
N GLU A 224 -18.04 -7.96 -38.76
CA GLU A 224 -17.38 -8.20 -40.03
C GLU A 224 -16.09 -9.00 -39.82
N SER A 225 -15.97 -10.16 -40.46
CA SER A 225 -14.73 -10.95 -40.44
C SER A 225 -13.67 -10.34 -41.35
N VAL A 226 -12.42 -10.69 -41.12
CA VAL A 226 -11.30 -10.23 -41.92
C VAL A 226 -11.45 -10.62 -43.39
N THR A 227 -11.84 -11.87 -43.66
CA THR A 227 -12.13 -12.38 -45.01
C THR A 227 -13.50 -11.97 -45.56
N ALA A 228 -14.30 -11.17 -44.84
CA ALA A 228 -15.58 -10.70 -45.38
C ALA A 228 -15.32 -9.72 -46.53
N PHE A 229 -16.14 -9.79 -47.59
CA PHE A 229 -15.98 -8.91 -48.75
C PHE A 229 -14.58 -9.00 -49.37
N THR A 230 -14.00 -10.19 -49.39
CA THR A 230 -12.80 -10.48 -50.18
C THR A 230 -13.00 -11.76 -50.98
N PHE A 231 -12.18 -12.03 -51.98
CA PHE A 231 -12.21 -13.32 -52.69
C PHE A 231 -11.86 -14.50 -51.76
N LEU A 232 -11.27 -14.25 -50.58
CA LEU A 232 -11.02 -15.25 -49.53
C LEU A 232 -12.25 -15.51 -48.66
N HIS A 233 -13.37 -14.82 -48.89
CA HIS A 233 -14.60 -15.06 -48.16
C HIS A 233 -15.08 -16.50 -48.35
N LYS A 234 -15.37 -17.16 -47.22
CA LYS A 234 -15.80 -18.58 -47.16
C LYS A 234 -14.81 -19.55 -47.82
N CYS A 235 -13.50 -19.23 -47.81
CA CYS A 235 -12.47 -20.21 -48.16
C CYS A 235 -12.64 -21.47 -47.29
N LYS A 236 -12.71 -22.65 -47.93
CA LYS A 236 -12.96 -23.95 -47.26
C LYS A 236 -11.67 -24.74 -46.96
N PHE A 237 -10.51 -24.14 -47.21
CA PHE A 237 -9.20 -24.71 -46.96
C PHE A 237 -8.30 -23.67 -46.31
N SER A 238 -7.13 -24.10 -45.83
CA SER A 238 -6.17 -23.25 -45.11
C SER A 238 -5.85 -21.97 -45.90
N LEU A 239 -5.87 -20.84 -45.21
CA LEU A 239 -5.50 -19.54 -45.76
C LEU A 239 -4.03 -19.50 -46.17
N VAL A 240 -3.15 -20.23 -45.49
CA VAL A 240 -1.74 -20.38 -45.88
C VAL A 240 -1.62 -20.95 -47.28
N LYS A 241 -2.31 -22.06 -47.58
CA LYS A 241 -2.34 -22.66 -48.92
C LYS A 241 -2.96 -21.72 -49.94
N ALA A 242 -3.99 -20.96 -49.56
CA ALA A 242 -4.64 -19.99 -50.43
C ALA A 242 -3.67 -18.85 -50.82
N PHE A 243 -2.89 -18.36 -49.86
CA PHE A 243 -1.89 -17.32 -50.09
C PHE A 243 -0.75 -17.84 -50.96
N TYR A 244 -0.33 -19.09 -50.78
CA TYR A 244 0.70 -19.70 -51.61
C TYR A 244 0.27 -19.81 -53.08
N ILE A 245 -0.95 -20.29 -53.34
CA ILE A 245 -1.51 -20.32 -54.70
C ILE A 245 -1.58 -18.89 -55.26
N MET A 246 -2.04 -17.92 -54.46
CA MET A 246 -2.10 -16.53 -54.86
C MET A 246 -0.73 -15.97 -55.24
N MET A 247 0.32 -16.23 -54.46
CA MET A 247 1.70 -15.81 -54.74
C MET A 247 2.19 -16.38 -56.08
N LYS A 248 1.99 -17.70 -56.31
CA LYS A 248 2.39 -18.38 -57.55
C LYS A 248 1.64 -17.82 -58.76
N VAL A 249 0.33 -17.60 -58.65
CA VAL A 249 -0.50 -17.01 -59.72
C VAL A 249 -0.15 -15.53 -59.95
N ASN A 250 0.26 -14.79 -58.92
CA ASN A 250 0.72 -13.42 -59.11
C ASN A 250 2.03 -13.39 -59.92
N LYS A 251 2.98 -14.27 -59.58
CA LYS A 251 4.30 -14.38 -60.20
C LYS A 251 4.27 -14.96 -61.61
N TYR A 252 3.55 -16.05 -61.83
CA TYR A 252 3.55 -16.82 -63.08
C TYR A 252 2.25 -16.69 -63.90
N SER A 253 1.24 -15.96 -63.40
CA SER A 253 -0.05 -15.76 -64.08
C SER A 253 -0.69 -17.07 -64.55
N ASP A 254 -0.94 -17.22 -65.85
CA ASP A 254 -1.60 -18.39 -66.43
C ASP A 254 -0.71 -19.63 -66.48
N ASP A 255 0.62 -19.47 -66.40
CA ASP A 255 1.60 -20.55 -66.55
C ASP A 255 1.72 -21.46 -65.31
N VAL A 256 0.92 -21.21 -64.26
CA VAL A 256 0.92 -22.03 -63.04
C VAL A 256 0.39 -23.44 -63.32
N ASN A 257 1.24 -24.45 -63.10
CA ASN A 257 0.88 -25.86 -63.22
C ASN A 257 0.05 -26.36 -62.02
N CYS A 258 -1.26 -26.56 -62.24
CA CYS A 258 -2.17 -27.02 -61.20
C CYS A 258 -1.85 -28.45 -60.69
N ALA A 259 -1.24 -29.31 -61.50
CA ALA A 259 -0.88 -30.67 -61.08
C ALA A 259 0.37 -30.68 -60.18
N GLU A 260 1.25 -29.69 -60.33
CA GLU A 260 2.41 -29.47 -59.48
C GLU A 260 1.98 -28.90 -58.13
N LEU A 261 1.22 -27.80 -58.13
CA LEU A 261 0.65 -27.23 -56.90
C LEU A 261 -0.23 -28.20 -56.12
N SER A 262 -0.97 -29.07 -56.81
CA SER A 262 -1.78 -30.11 -56.16
C SER A 262 -0.93 -31.10 -55.37
N ARG A 263 0.26 -31.45 -55.87
CA ARG A 263 1.21 -32.32 -55.18
C ARG A 263 1.89 -31.58 -54.03
N GLU A 264 2.40 -30.39 -54.27
CA GLU A 264 3.11 -29.58 -53.29
C GLU A 264 2.23 -29.18 -52.10
N LEU A 265 0.97 -28.82 -52.36
CA LEU A 265 0.03 -28.41 -51.30
C LEU A 265 -0.78 -29.58 -50.73
N GLU A 266 -0.61 -30.80 -51.25
CA GLU A 266 -1.43 -31.97 -50.89
C GLU A 266 -2.94 -31.67 -50.98
N MET A 267 -3.38 -31.10 -52.10
CA MET A 267 -4.77 -30.70 -52.33
C MET A 267 -5.33 -31.33 -53.59
N ARG A 268 -6.66 -31.49 -53.67
CA ARG A 268 -7.32 -31.94 -54.90
C ARG A 268 -7.03 -30.94 -56.03
N LYS A 269 -6.59 -31.45 -57.19
CA LYS A 269 -6.29 -30.63 -58.39
C LYS A 269 -7.46 -29.73 -58.80
N SER A 270 -8.69 -30.21 -58.69
CA SER A 270 -9.90 -29.42 -58.97
C SER A 270 -10.02 -28.19 -58.06
N THR A 271 -9.73 -28.33 -56.76
CA THR A 271 -9.75 -27.22 -55.80
C THR A 271 -8.68 -26.18 -56.12
N VAL A 272 -7.47 -26.62 -56.48
CA VAL A 272 -6.38 -25.73 -56.88
C VAL A 272 -6.75 -24.97 -58.16
N TRP A 273 -7.33 -25.65 -59.15
CA TRP A 273 -7.76 -25.04 -60.40
C TRP A 273 -8.90 -24.03 -60.21
N GLU A 274 -9.94 -24.38 -59.44
CA GLU A 274 -11.04 -23.47 -59.10
C GLU A 274 -10.52 -22.21 -58.40
N PHE A 275 -9.59 -22.38 -57.45
CA PHE A 275 -9.04 -21.24 -56.73
C PHE A 275 -8.08 -20.41 -57.59
N LYS A 276 -7.23 -21.04 -58.42
CA LYS A 276 -6.38 -20.36 -59.40
C LYS A 276 -7.22 -19.47 -60.31
N ASN A 277 -8.29 -20.00 -60.90
CA ASN A 277 -9.15 -19.24 -61.79
C ASN A 277 -9.84 -18.10 -61.06
N LYS A 278 -10.30 -18.34 -59.82
CA LYS A 278 -10.85 -17.27 -58.98
C LYS A 278 -9.86 -16.13 -58.76
N VAL A 279 -8.57 -16.45 -58.57
CA VAL A 279 -7.49 -15.46 -58.41
C VAL A 279 -7.23 -14.72 -59.74
N LEU A 280 -7.18 -15.43 -60.87
CA LEU A 280 -7.01 -14.84 -62.20
C LEU A 280 -8.17 -13.90 -62.56
N GLU A 281 -9.42 -14.31 -62.32
CA GLU A 281 -10.61 -13.47 -62.52
C GLU A 281 -10.55 -12.17 -61.69
N CYS A 282 -10.00 -12.24 -60.47
CA CYS A 282 -9.80 -11.05 -59.65
C CYS A 282 -8.67 -10.15 -60.20
N LYS A 283 -7.62 -10.75 -60.80
CA LYS A 283 -6.48 -10.05 -61.41
C LYS A 283 -6.84 -9.32 -62.71
N GLU A 284 -7.68 -9.92 -63.55
CA GLU A 284 -8.10 -9.35 -64.85
C GLU A 284 -9.15 -8.22 -64.73
N GLY A 285 -9.73 -8.03 -63.54
CA GLY A 285 -10.50 -6.85 -63.18
C GLY A 285 -12.02 -6.98 -63.36
N LYS A 286 -12.75 -7.04 -62.22
CA LYS A 286 -14.14 -6.53 -62.09
C LYS A 286 -14.72 -6.41 -60.66
N LYS A 287 -13.95 -6.57 -59.57
CA LYS A 287 -14.46 -6.37 -58.19
C LYS A 287 -13.41 -5.86 -57.20
N MET A 288 -13.78 -4.77 -56.51
CA MET A 288 -13.30 -4.23 -55.21
C MET A 288 -11.80 -3.93 -55.03
N ASP A 289 -11.48 -2.67 -54.67
CA ASP A 289 -10.12 -2.17 -54.33
C ASP A 289 -9.33 -3.09 -53.41
N LEU A 290 -10.01 -3.71 -52.44
CA LEU A 290 -9.39 -4.55 -51.43
C LEU A 290 -8.81 -5.85 -51.99
N ASP A 291 -9.47 -6.48 -52.97
CA ASP A 291 -8.99 -7.73 -53.55
C ASP A 291 -7.75 -7.49 -54.42
N TYR A 292 -7.71 -6.36 -55.12
CA TYR A 292 -6.53 -5.90 -55.85
C TYR A 292 -5.35 -5.59 -54.90
N LEU A 293 -5.61 -4.88 -53.79
CA LEU A 293 -4.59 -4.59 -52.78
C LEU A 293 -4.02 -5.86 -52.14
N LEU A 294 -4.86 -6.86 -51.86
CA LEU A 294 -4.39 -8.16 -51.33
C LEU A 294 -3.52 -8.91 -52.34
N LEU A 295 -3.86 -8.85 -53.63
CA LEU A 295 -3.10 -9.50 -54.70
C LEU A 295 -1.73 -8.84 -54.94
N HIS A 296 -1.67 -7.50 -54.95
CA HIS A 296 -0.47 -6.76 -55.34
C HIS A 296 0.51 -6.46 -54.21
N ASN A 297 0.07 -6.54 -52.95
CA ASN A 297 0.96 -6.39 -51.78
C ASN A 297 1.61 -7.71 -51.34
N LEU A 298 1.15 -8.85 -51.84
CA LEU A 298 1.79 -10.14 -51.64
C LEU A 298 2.89 -10.31 -52.70
N LYS A 299 4.04 -9.66 -52.47
CA LYS A 299 5.25 -9.72 -53.30
C LYS A 299 6.36 -10.49 -52.59
#